data_AF-I4HXY8-F1
#
_entry.id   AF-I4HXY8-F1
#
_cell.length_a   1.000
_cell.length_b   1.000
_cell.length_c   1.000
_cell.angle_alpha   90.00
_cell.angle_beta   90.00
_cell.angle_gamma   90.00
#
_symmetry.space_group_name_H-M   'P 1'
#
loop_
_entity.id
_entity.type
_entity.pdbx_description
1 polymer ?
#
loop_
_entity_poly.entity_id
_entity_poly.type
_entity_poly.pdbx_seq_one_letter_code
_entity_poly.pdbx_strand_id
1 'polypeptide(L)' 'MVSLNNLGLLYYFQVRYTEAEPLHLEAINIFREGLGENHSHTQTIMENIKLCCSNSGK' A
#
# COMPACT_ATOMS: atom_id res chain seq x y z
N MET A 1 6.43 1.67 8.45
CA MET A 1 5.00 2.05 8.42
C MET A 1 4.75 3.12 7.36
N VAL A 2 4.99 4.43 7.59
CA VAL A 2 4.80 5.46 6.53
C VAL A 2 5.82 5.34 5.39
N SER A 3 7.05 4.94 5.71
CA SER A 3 8.14 4.76 4.74
C SER A 3 7.83 3.73 3.63
N LEU A 4 7.22 2.59 3.97
CA LEU A 4 6.86 1.54 3.01
C LEU A 4 5.73 1.99 2.09
N ASN A 5 4.73 2.69 2.63
CA ASN A 5 3.67 3.28 1.82
C ASN A 5 4.22 4.31 0.82
N ASN A 6 5.14 5.17 1.26
CA ASN A 6 5.75 6.16 0.37
C ASN A 6 6.61 5.51 -0.72
N LEU A 7 7.32 4.43 -0.40
CA LEU A 7 8.08 3.67 -1.39
C LEU A 7 7.16 2.95 -2.39
N GLY A 8 6.06 2.38 -1.91
CA GLY A 8 5.03 1.79 -2.75
C GLY A 8 4.41 2.81 -3.72
N LEU A 9 4.06 4.01 -3.23
CA LEU A 9 3.55 5.09 -4.08
C LEU A 9 4.59 5.55 -5.11
N LEU A 10 5.86 5.63 -4.72
CA LEU A 10 6.94 5.97 -5.66
C LEU A 10 7.03 4.95 -6.80
N TYR A 11 6.95 3.66 -6.50
CA TYR A 11 6.94 2.62 -7.53
C TYR A 11 5.65 2.62 -8.36
N TYR A 12 4.50 2.93 -7.76
CA TYR A 12 3.25 3.16 -8.48
C TYR A 12 3.39 4.28 -9.51
N PHE A 13 4.01 5.42 -9.17
CA PHE A 13 4.28 6.50 -10.12
C PHE A 13 5.31 6.13 -11.20
N GLN A 14 6.17 5.14 -10.94
CA GLN A 14 7.09 4.58 -11.94
C GLN A 14 6.44 3.48 -12.80
N VAL A 15 5.13 3.24 -12.68
CA VAL A 15 4.40 2.16 -13.39
C VAL A 15 4.92 0.77 -13.00
N ARG A 16 5.64 0.67 -11.88
CA ARG A 16 6.21 -0.57 -11.32
C ARG A 16 5.23 -1.19 -10.32
N TYR A 17 4.01 -1.48 -10.78
CA TYR A 17 2.93 -1.94 -9.91
C TYR A 17 3.23 -3.25 -9.18
N THR A 18 3.95 -4.16 -9.84
CA THR A 18 4.40 -5.44 -9.28
C THR A 18 5.36 -5.30 -8.11
N GLU A 19 6.13 -4.20 -8.04
CA GLU A 19 7.02 -3.91 -6.92
C GLU A 19 6.36 -3.04 -5.86
N ALA A 20 5.37 -2.23 -6.25
CA ALA A 20 4.54 -1.44 -5.34
C ALA A 20 3.58 -2.30 -4.50
N GLU A 21 2.99 -3.34 -5.09
CA GLU A 21 2.02 -4.24 -4.44
C GLU A 21 2.53 -4.90 -3.15
N PRO A 22 3.69 -5.60 -3.13
CA PRO A 22 4.19 -6.22 -1.91
C PRO A 22 4.53 -5.22 -0.81
N LEU A 23 5.00 -4.02 -1.16
CA LEU A 23 5.31 -2.97 -0.19
C LEU A 23 4.06 -2.45 0.52
N HIS A 24 2.96 -2.26 -0.22
CA HIS A 24 1.69 -1.87 0.38
C HIS A 24 1.09 -3.00 1.23
N LEU A 25 1.22 -4.27 0.82
CA LEU A 25 0.78 -5.42 1.62
C LEU A 25 1.52 -5.50 2.95
N GLU A 26 2.84 -5.35 2.92
CA GLU A 26 3.67 -5.36 4.13
C GLU A 26 3.31 -4.18 5.04
N ALA A 27 3.11 -2.99 4.47
CA ALA A 27 2.66 -1.83 5.22
C ALA A 27 1.31 -2.09 5.90
N ILE A 28 0.31 -2.63 5.17
CA ILE A 28 -1.02 -2.94 5.73
C ILE A 28 -0.93 -3.90 6.90
N ASN A 29 -0.12 -4.96 6.81
CA ASN A 29 0.02 -5.91 7.92
C ASN A 29 0.55 -5.24 9.18
N ILE A 30 1.61 -4.44 9.06
CA ILE A 30 2.20 -3.75 10.21
C ILE A 30 1.21 -2.73 10.82
N PHE A 31 0.50 -1.98 9.98
CA PHE A 31 -0.49 -0.99 10.46
C PHE A 31 -1.73 -1.66 11.06
N ARG A 32 -2.19 -2.77 10.49
CA ARG A 32 -3.32 -3.53 11.01
C ARG A 32 -3.00 -4.16 12.36
N GLU A 33 -1.80 -4.72 12.53
CA GLU A 33 -1.35 -5.29 13.80
C GLU A 33 -1.07 -4.21 14.87
N GLY A 34 -0.50 -3.08 14.47
CA GLY A 34 -0.12 -2.02 15.40
C GLY A 34 -1.25 -1.06 15.79
N LEU A 35 -2.07 -0.65 14.82
CA LEU A 35 -3.08 0.42 14.99
C LEU A 35 -4.53 -0.10 14.82
N GLY A 36 -4.70 -1.30 14.28
CA GLY A 36 -6.01 -1.87 13.97
C GLY A 36 -6.53 -1.49 12.59
N GLU A 37 -7.56 -2.20 12.15
CA GLU A 37 -8.13 -2.07 10.80
C GLU A 37 -8.93 -0.77 10.59
N ASN A 38 -9.55 -0.25 11.64
CA ASN A 38 -10.34 0.99 11.59
C ASN A 38 -9.49 2.27 11.70
N HIS A 39 -8.16 2.14 11.86
CA HIS A 39 -7.29 3.30 11.93
C HIS A 39 -7.12 3.96 10.55
N SER A 40 -7.14 5.28 10.51
CA SER A 40 -7.09 6.06 9.27
C SER A 40 -5.90 5.69 8.39
N HIS A 41 -4.73 5.42 8.98
CA HIS A 41 -3.54 5.01 8.21
C HIS A 41 -3.70 3.64 7.55
N THR A 42 -4.34 2.68 8.22
CA THR A 42 -4.60 1.36 7.65
C THR A 42 -5.55 1.48 6.45
N GLN A 43 -6.57 2.33 6.57
CA GLN A 43 -7.52 2.61 5.47
C GLN A 43 -6.85 3.27 4.27
N THR A 44 -6.01 4.29 4.48
CA THR A 44 -5.30 4.97 3.38
C THR A 44 -4.43 4.00 2.57
N ILE A 45 -3.72 3.08 3.23
CA ILE A 45 -2.84 2.14 2.51
C ILE A 45 -3.68 1.08 1.80
N MET A 46 -4.83 0.71 2.38
CA MET A 46 -5.79 -0.17 1.73
C MET A 46 -6.43 0.48 0.48
N GLU A 47 -6.57 1.81 0.45
CA GLU A 47 -6.97 2.53 -0.77
C GLU A 47 -5.84 2.54 -1.81
N ASN A 48 -4.60 2.82 -1.39
CA ASN A 48 -3.45 2.86 -2.29
C ASN A 48 -3.17 1.50 -2.96
N ILE A 49 -3.29 0.39 -2.22
CA ILE A 49 -3.12 -0.94 -2.81
C ILE A 49 -4.25 -1.27 -3.80
N LYS A 50 -5.50 -0.90 -3.52
CA LYS A 50 -6.62 -1.09 -4.44
C LYS A 50 -6.38 -0.35 -5.74
N LEU A 51 -5.94 0.91 -5.65
CA LEU A 51 -5.56 1.70 -6.81
C LEU A 51 -4.41 1.03 -7.59
N CYS A 52 -3.39 0.53 -6.89
CA CYS A 52 -2.28 -0.17 -7.51
C CYS A 52 -2.73 -1.45 -8.26
N CYS A 53 -3.61 -2.26 -7.68
CA CYS A 53 -4.16 -3.45 -8.33
C CYS A 53 -4.96 -3.10 -9.59
N SER A 54 -5.83 -2.07 -9.53
CA SER A 54 -6.62 -1.62 -10.69
C SER A 54 -5.74 -1.13 -11.85
N ASN A 55 -4.60 -0.51 -11.56
CA ASN A 55 -3.67 -0.04 -12.61
C ASN A 55 -2.70 -1.14 -13.08
N SER A 56 -2.50 -2.21 -12.30
CA SER A 56 -1.68 -3.35 -12.69
C SER A 56 -2.29 -4.22 -13.81
N GLY A 57 -3.52 -3.92 -14.24
CA GLY A 57 -4.19 -4.60 -15.35
C GLY A 57 -4.58 -6.06 -15.06
N LYS A 58 -4.67 -6.43 -13.78
CA LYS A 58 -5.28 -7.70 -13.34
C LYS A 58 -6.79 -7.63 -13.38
#